data_AF-A0A7W1QI37-F1
#
_entry.id   AF-A0A7W1QI37-F1
#
_cell.length_a   1.000
_cell.length_b   1.000
_cell.length_c   1.000
_cell.angle_alpha   90.00
_cell.angle_beta   90.00
_cell.angle_gamma   90.00
#
_symmetry.space_group_name_H-M   'P 1'
#
loop_
_entity.id
_entity.type
_entity.pdbx_description
1 polymer ?
#
loop_
_entity_poly.entity_id
_entity_poly.type
_entity_poly.pdbx_seq_one_letter_code
_entity_poly.pdbx_strand_id
1 'polypeptide(L)'
;MKKANRQTGDETTQYYYDIFSEQLLVGEDARNLHLEAGGHPSDIYNLIELLKSSEIDIPFVYRKKGPVRKEKLVMYGQWLYNLMPPPERKNQKRLNENILRRAGRLGIGYSVWQIENEFTNLTNYYMYTNLLDTKRNKALGQIDVEYVVNYIEMLGATLGRKPNRDDLHRQSKENVYNPHPETIENLVGSLRKAYELAGWPDIHSMDEDDYINWGADFIDANGGIDPSQSKIDFLSTKDMGPSATTTAKYFDGSLNNFKAKARERYELRRLERQERKTKYLAEIEEGLRDRTLPVEIVRDIRSTGELLNRYSKLIVALKSGTEFHQAKYLALEDNAEYFKWLQDNRELAPKYLEQIATQLGCYEFIWTQSVYLNKLRVGYWKQRPSERRLRDIINWGPLKELKKYPTIQEVRKSGQNEQNPPTKVMLIKNMRNKSVPPELFRNASSGDEMFRRWKQFIIVDKLLGKNHSLEVKIRLSIPPYKYTELISKIKKYEPDL
;
A
#
# COMPACT_ATOMS: atom_id res chain seq x y z
N MET A 1 -46.24 -22.26 38.46
CA MET A 1 -45.24 -21.72 37.49
C MET A 1 -44.43 -20.60 38.15
N LYS A 2 -43.30 -20.94 38.80
CA LYS A 2 -42.32 -19.96 39.28
C LYS A 2 -41.31 -19.74 38.16
N LYS A 3 -41.22 -18.52 37.62
CA LYS A 3 -40.21 -18.17 36.62
C LYS A 3 -38.85 -18.18 37.32
N ALA A 4 -37.99 -19.10 36.90
CA ALA A 4 -36.59 -19.12 37.26
C ALA A 4 -35.92 -17.87 36.69
N ASN A 5 -35.48 -16.97 37.56
CA ASN A 5 -34.51 -15.93 37.24
C ASN A 5 -33.18 -16.63 36.91
N ARG A 6 -32.94 -16.93 35.63
CA ARG A 6 -31.58 -17.17 35.14
C ARG A 6 -30.91 -15.82 35.00
N GLN A 7 -30.31 -15.34 36.08
CA GLN A 7 -29.18 -14.43 35.99
C GLN A 7 -28.01 -15.24 35.47
N THR A 8 -27.78 -15.22 34.16
CA THR A 8 -26.45 -15.50 33.60
C THR A 8 -25.60 -14.26 33.85
N GLY A 9 -25.24 -14.06 35.12
CA GLY A 9 -24.10 -13.22 35.46
C GLY A 9 -22.86 -14.04 35.13
N ASP A 10 -22.01 -13.50 34.27
CA ASP A 10 -20.68 -14.04 34.01
C ASP A 10 -19.89 -13.91 35.33
N GLU A 11 -19.95 -14.93 36.19
CA GLU A 11 -19.25 -14.95 37.48
C GLU A 11 -17.75 -14.94 37.17
N THR A 12 -17.18 -13.75 37.19
CA THR A 12 -15.74 -13.55 37.04
C THR A 12 -15.07 -14.23 38.23
N THR A 13 -14.36 -15.33 37.96
CA THR A 13 -13.62 -16.07 39.00
C THR A 13 -12.75 -15.09 39.78
N GLN A 14 -13.04 -14.92 41.07
CA GLN A 14 -12.28 -14.04 41.94
C GLN A 14 -10.98 -14.73 42.37
N TYR A 15 -9.92 -13.95 42.54
CA TYR A 15 -8.62 -14.44 42.97
C TYR A 15 -8.22 -13.72 44.25
N TYR A 16 -7.81 -14.50 45.25
CA TYR A 16 -7.35 -14.03 46.53
C TYR A 16 -5.89 -14.47 46.74
N TYR A 17 -5.14 -13.72 47.53
CA TYR A 17 -3.76 -14.05 47.85
C TYR A 17 -3.52 -13.85 49.34
N ASP A 18 -3.01 -14.88 49.99
CA ASP A 18 -2.55 -14.81 51.38
C ASP A 18 -1.06 -14.44 51.39
N ILE A 19 -0.76 -13.26 51.95
CA ILE A 19 0.60 -12.73 52.01
C ILE A 19 1.48 -13.53 52.97
N PHE A 20 0.92 -14.08 54.05
CA PHE A 20 1.67 -14.81 55.06
C PHE A 20 1.99 -16.23 54.61
N SER A 21 1.00 -16.97 54.07
CA SER A 21 1.23 -18.33 53.57
C SER A 21 1.78 -18.37 52.14
N GLU A 22 1.83 -17.22 51.45
CA GLU A 22 2.28 -17.06 50.06
C GLU A 22 1.47 -17.91 49.06
N GLN A 23 0.18 -18.12 49.33
CA GLN A 23 -0.71 -18.97 48.54
C GLN A 23 -1.72 -18.17 47.71
N LEU A 24 -1.89 -18.59 46.45
CA LEU A 24 -2.93 -18.11 45.55
C LEU A 24 -4.20 -18.94 45.75
N LEU A 25 -5.28 -18.29 46.18
CA LEU A 25 -6.58 -18.90 46.42
C LEU A 25 -7.53 -18.51 45.27
N VAL A 26 -8.13 -19.50 44.59
CA VAL A 26 -8.96 -19.27 43.41
C VAL A 26 -10.43 -19.51 43.76
N GLY A 27 -11.23 -18.46 43.70
CA GLY A 27 -12.65 -18.47 44.06
C GLY A 27 -12.90 -18.33 45.57
N GLU A 28 -14.16 -18.09 45.92
CA GLU A 28 -14.61 -17.93 47.31
C GLU A 28 -14.50 -19.22 48.12
N ASP A 29 -14.74 -20.38 47.49
CA ASP A 29 -14.66 -21.67 48.19
C ASP A 29 -13.24 -21.95 48.67
N ALA A 30 -12.22 -21.67 47.85
CA ALA A 30 -10.82 -21.81 48.25
C ALA A 30 -10.44 -20.85 49.37
N ARG A 31 -11.00 -19.63 49.35
CA ARG A 31 -10.81 -18.64 50.42
C ARG A 31 -11.39 -19.12 51.74
N ASN A 32 -12.63 -19.60 51.73
CA ASN A 32 -13.32 -20.07 52.93
C ASN A 32 -12.66 -21.31 53.51
N LEU A 33 -12.28 -22.27 52.66
CA LEU A 33 -11.55 -23.46 53.08
C LEU A 33 -10.22 -23.10 53.76
N HIS A 34 -9.51 -22.10 53.23
CA HIS A 34 -8.26 -21.62 53.82
C HIS A 34 -8.47 -20.95 55.19
N LEU A 35 -9.55 -20.19 55.36
CA LEU A 35 -9.94 -19.60 56.64
C LEU A 35 -10.33 -20.69 57.67
N GLU A 36 -11.08 -21.70 57.24
CA GLU A 36 -11.46 -22.85 58.08
C GLU A 36 -10.22 -23.68 58.50
N ALA A 37 -9.20 -23.74 57.64
CA ALA A 37 -7.92 -24.38 57.94
C ALA A 37 -7.01 -23.57 58.89
N GLY A 38 -7.46 -22.40 59.36
CA GLY A 38 -6.74 -21.56 60.33
C GLY A 38 -6.00 -20.37 59.73
N GLY A 39 -6.20 -20.05 58.44
CA GLY A 39 -5.69 -18.82 57.84
C GLY A 39 -6.31 -17.57 58.48
N HIS A 40 -5.50 -16.53 58.70
CA HIS A 40 -5.99 -15.30 59.34
C HIS A 40 -6.63 -14.36 58.31
N PRO A 41 -7.86 -13.85 58.52
CA PRO A 41 -8.57 -13.01 57.54
C PRO A 41 -7.83 -11.73 57.12
N SER A 42 -7.00 -11.14 57.99
CA SER A 42 -6.24 -9.92 57.66
C SER A 42 -5.15 -10.13 56.62
N ASP A 43 -4.71 -11.37 56.42
CA ASP A 43 -3.56 -11.67 55.58
C ASP A 43 -3.99 -12.00 54.14
N ILE A 44 -5.30 -12.14 53.93
CA ILE A 44 -5.92 -12.49 52.66
C ILE A 44 -6.43 -11.23 51.97
N TYR A 45 -5.90 -10.96 50.77
CA TYR A 45 -6.29 -9.81 49.96
C TYR A 45 -6.86 -10.24 48.62
N ASN A 46 -7.75 -9.42 48.05
CA ASN A 46 -8.12 -9.56 46.64
C ASN A 46 -6.87 -9.34 45.77
N LEU A 47 -6.56 -10.29 44.89
CA LEU A 47 -5.32 -10.26 44.11
C LEU A 47 -5.24 -9.01 43.21
N ILE A 48 -6.34 -8.59 42.61
CA ILE A 48 -6.35 -7.41 41.72
C ILE A 48 -6.03 -6.14 42.52
N GLU A 49 -6.66 -5.98 43.68
CA GLU A 49 -6.42 -4.84 44.57
C GLU A 49 -4.97 -4.84 45.08
N LEU A 50 -4.48 -6.01 45.49
CA LEU A 50 -3.10 -6.21 45.95
C LEU A 50 -2.07 -5.85 44.86
N LEU A 51 -2.34 -6.19 43.60
CA LEU A 51 -1.46 -5.88 42.47
C LEU A 51 -1.55 -4.40 42.02
N LYS A 52 -2.67 -3.71 42.22
CA LYS A 52 -2.85 -2.30 41.85
C LYS A 52 -2.40 -1.33 42.94
N SER A 53 -2.67 -1.63 44.21
CA SER A 53 -2.42 -0.73 45.33
C SER A 53 -0.93 -0.56 45.60
N SER A 54 -0.45 0.67 45.70
CA SER A 54 0.91 0.96 46.18
C SER A 54 1.01 1.06 47.71
N GLU A 55 -0.13 1.09 48.41
CA GLU A 55 -0.20 1.30 49.86
C GLU A 55 0.07 0.02 50.65
N ILE A 56 -0.22 -1.14 50.04
CA ILE A 56 0.06 -2.43 50.65
C ILE A 56 1.52 -2.79 50.38
N ASP A 57 2.31 -2.87 51.46
CA ASP A 57 3.69 -3.35 51.37
C ASP A 57 3.69 -4.84 51.06
N ILE A 58 4.48 -5.24 50.05
CA ILE A 58 4.63 -6.63 49.64
C ILE A 58 6.04 -7.07 50.03
N PRO A 59 6.19 -8.04 50.95
CA PRO A 59 7.49 -8.56 51.31
C PRO A 59 8.18 -9.14 50.07
N PHE A 60 9.45 -8.76 49.88
CA PHE A 60 10.22 -9.26 48.75
C PHE A 60 10.79 -10.64 49.07
N VAL A 61 10.20 -11.68 48.49
CA VAL A 61 10.70 -13.05 48.64
C VAL A 61 11.50 -13.41 47.39
N TYR A 62 12.83 -13.44 47.51
CA TYR A 62 13.69 -13.86 46.42
C TYR A 62 13.55 -15.37 46.18
N ARG A 63 12.88 -15.75 45.08
CA ARG A 63 12.80 -17.15 44.63
C ARG A 63 13.70 -17.33 43.41
N LYS A 64 14.76 -18.14 43.53
CA LYS A 64 15.60 -18.54 42.40
C LYS A 64 14.79 -19.42 41.45
N LYS A 65 14.30 -18.84 40.36
CA LYS A 65 13.58 -19.56 39.30
C LYS A 65 14.56 -19.94 38.19
N GLY A 66 14.48 -21.18 37.71
CA GLY A 66 15.33 -21.68 36.62
C GLY A 66 15.08 -20.98 35.28
N PRO A 67 15.83 -21.33 34.22
CA PRO A 67 15.61 -20.79 32.89
C PRO A 67 14.17 -21.05 32.43
N VAL A 68 13.55 -20.02 31.87
CA VAL A 68 12.12 -20.03 31.53
C VAL A 68 11.98 -20.00 30.02
N ARG A 69 11.13 -20.86 29.47
CA ARG A 69 10.81 -20.83 28.03
C ARG A 69 9.88 -19.66 27.71
N LYS A 70 10.10 -19.05 26.55
CA LYS A 70 9.35 -17.91 26.03
C LYS A 70 7.84 -18.09 26.09
N GLU A 71 7.32 -19.28 25.78
CA GLU A 71 5.88 -19.58 25.76
C GLU A 71 5.24 -19.43 27.14
N LYS A 72 5.94 -19.82 28.21
CA LYS A 72 5.43 -19.69 29.58
C LYS A 72 5.31 -18.23 30.01
N LEU A 73 6.24 -17.38 29.56
CA LEU A 73 6.18 -15.94 29.81
C LEU A 73 5.00 -15.31 29.07
N VAL A 74 4.69 -15.79 27.86
CA VAL A 74 3.53 -15.33 27.08
C VAL A 74 2.22 -15.68 27.78
N MET A 75 2.04 -16.94 28.17
CA MET A 75 0.84 -17.40 28.89
C MET A 75 0.65 -16.64 30.20
N TYR A 76 1.73 -16.39 30.95
CA TYR A 76 1.70 -15.60 32.17
C TYR A 76 1.21 -14.17 31.93
N GLY A 77 1.69 -13.51 30.87
CA GLY A 77 1.29 -12.14 30.53
C GLY A 77 -0.19 -12.06 30.16
N GLN A 78 -0.66 -13.00 29.34
CA GLN A 78 -2.07 -13.09 28.94
C GLN A 78 -2.98 -13.39 30.12
N TRP A 79 -2.58 -14.29 31.02
CA TRP A 79 -3.32 -14.59 32.23
C TRP A 79 -3.45 -13.36 33.14
N LEU A 80 -2.33 -12.68 33.44
CA LEU A 80 -2.37 -11.44 34.23
C LEU A 80 -3.20 -10.37 33.55
N TYR A 81 -3.10 -10.22 32.24
CA TYR A 81 -3.88 -9.25 31.49
C TYR A 81 -5.39 -9.47 31.63
N ASN A 82 -5.81 -10.73 31.50
CA ASN A 82 -7.22 -11.11 31.62
C ASN A 82 -7.75 -10.92 33.04
N LEU A 83 -6.89 -11.10 34.05
CA LEU A 83 -7.23 -10.85 35.45
C LEU A 83 -7.50 -9.37 35.75
N MET A 84 -6.75 -8.46 35.13
CA MET A 84 -6.87 -7.03 35.42
C MET A 84 -8.17 -6.45 34.87
N PRO A 85 -8.88 -5.55 35.58
CA PRO A 85 -10.03 -4.83 35.02
C PRO A 85 -9.59 -3.85 33.92
N PRO A 86 -10.51 -3.39 33.05
CA PRO A 86 -10.22 -2.31 32.11
C PRO A 86 -9.63 -1.08 32.81
N PRO A 87 -8.72 -0.34 32.15
CA PRO A 87 -8.08 0.81 32.77
C PRO A 87 -9.09 1.93 33.06
N GLU A 88 -9.01 2.51 34.26
CA GLU A 88 -9.91 3.60 34.71
C GLU A 88 -9.72 4.88 33.90
N ARG A 89 -8.49 5.14 33.44
CA ARG A 89 -8.15 6.30 32.60
C ARG A 89 -7.69 5.85 31.23
N LYS A 90 -8.09 6.59 30.19
CA LYS A 90 -7.70 6.34 28.77
C LYS A 90 -6.18 6.28 28.53
N ASN A 91 -5.37 6.85 29.43
CA ASN A 91 -3.91 6.89 29.32
C ASN A 91 -3.19 5.84 30.19
N GLN A 92 -3.92 5.02 30.95
CA GLN A 92 -3.34 3.98 31.79
C GLN A 92 -3.28 2.64 31.06
N LYS A 93 -2.24 1.86 31.39
CA LYS A 93 -2.10 0.50 30.88
C LYS A 93 -2.95 -0.47 31.73
N ARG A 94 -3.70 -1.38 31.11
CA ARG A 94 -4.38 -2.50 31.81
C ARG A 94 -3.39 -3.36 32.59
N LEU A 95 -2.28 -3.74 31.95
CA LEU A 95 -1.13 -4.38 32.56
C LEU A 95 0.09 -3.45 32.41
N ASN A 96 0.62 -2.93 33.51
CA ASN A 96 1.81 -2.08 33.54
C ASN A 96 2.98 -2.77 34.25
N GLU A 97 4.15 -2.13 34.19
CA GLU A 97 5.37 -2.60 34.84
C GLU A 97 5.21 -2.75 36.36
N ASN A 98 4.48 -1.85 37.04
CA ASN A 98 4.28 -1.94 38.48
C ASN A 98 3.53 -3.23 38.85
N ILE A 99 2.49 -3.59 38.10
CA ILE A 99 1.75 -4.85 38.28
C ILE A 99 2.68 -6.05 38.08
N LEU A 100 3.48 -6.05 37.01
CA LEU A 100 4.44 -7.14 36.74
C LEU A 100 5.50 -7.27 37.85
N ARG A 101 6.01 -6.14 38.35
CA ARG A 101 6.96 -6.12 39.47
C ARG A 101 6.31 -6.69 40.72
N ARG A 102 5.11 -6.24 41.09
CA ARG A 102 4.38 -6.70 42.29
C ARG A 102 4.01 -8.18 42.19
N ALA A 103 3.52 -8.65 41.06
CA ALA A 103 3.26 -10.08 40.83
C ALA A 103 4.53 -10.92 40.99
N GLY A 104 5.65 -10.45 40.43
CA GLY A 104 6.97 -11.06 40.63
C GLY A 104 7.41 -11.11 42.09
N ARG A 105 7.14 -10.06 42.89
CA ARG A 105 7.44 -10.02 44.34
C ARG A 105 6.62 -11.01 45.15
N LEU A 106 5.34 -11.17 44.82
CA LEU A 106 4.44 -12.19 45.40
C LEU A 106 4.81 -13.62 44.95
N GLY A 107 5.85 -13.79 44.14
CA GLY A 107 6.21 -15.09 43.57
C GLY A 107 5.20 -15.63 42.55
N ILE A 108 4.16 -14.85 42.20
CA ILE A 108 3.14 -15.16 41.21
C ILE A 108 3.76 -14.95 39.83
N GLY A 109 4.23 -16.04 39.21
CA GLY A 109 4.81 -16.02 37.87
C GLY A 109 6.24 -15.46 37.81
N TYR A 110 6.54 -14.57 36.88
CA TYR A 110 7.92 -14.20 36.54
C TYR A 110 8.24 -12.75 36.87
N SER A 111 9.48 -12.49 37.27
CA SER A 111 9.97 -11.14 37.53
C SER A 111 10.16 -10.35 36.22
N VAL A 112 10.13 -9.01 36.32
CA VAL A 112 10.42 -8.12 35.17
C VAL A 112 11.77 -8.44 34.56
N TRP A 113 12.80 -8.68 35.39
CA TRP A 113 14.13 -9.03 34.89
C TRP A 113 14.13 -10.29 34.03
N GLN A 114 13.39 -11.34 34.41
CA GLN A 114 13.28 -12.56 33.60
C GLN A 114 12.56 -12.32 32.28
N ILE A 115 11.54 -11.46 32.29
CA ILE A 115 10.83 -11.05 31.08
C ILE A 115 11.78 -10.28 30.16
N GLU A 116 12.51 -9.30 30.69
CA GLU A 116 13.44 -8.49 29.91
C GLU A 116 14.63 -9.29 29.39
N ASN A 117 15.12 -10.29 30.13
CA ASN A 117 16.20 -11.15 29.65
C ASN A 117 15.79 -11.97 28.42
N GLU A 118 14.52 -12.38 28.32
CA GLU A 118 14.01 -13.15 27.17
C GLU A 118 13.53 -12.27 26.01
N PHE A 119 12.94 -11.11 26.31
CA PHE A 119 12.32 -10.23 25.30
C PHE A 119 13.12 -8.95 25.04
N THR A 120 14.31 -8.81 25.63
CA THR A 120 15.16 -7.60 25.65
C THR A 120 14.57 -6.44 26.47
N ASN A 121 13.27 -6.19 26.39
CA ASN A 121 12.57 -5.15 27.15
C ASN A 121 11.07 -5.47 27.29
N LEU A 122 10.38 -4.81 28.23
CA LEU A 122 8.94 -4.99 28.46
C LEU A 122 8.07 -4.61 27.26
N THR A 123 8.52 -3.69 26.40
CA THR A 123 7.79 -3.32 25.19
C THR A 123 7.63 -4.53 24.26
N ASN A 124 8.75 -5.20 23.92
CA ASN A 124 8.74 -6.37 23.05
C ASN A 124 7.90 -7.51 23.64
N TYR A 125 7.91 -7.64 24.96
CA TYR A 125 7.06 -8.58 25.66
C TYR A 125 5.56 -8.29 25.45
N TYR A 126 5.12 -7.03 25.61
CA TYR A 126 3.73 -6.63 25.35
C TYR A 126 3.32 -6.83 23.88
N MET A 127 4.24 -6.60 22.94
CA MET A 127 4.00 -6.89 21.52
C MET A 127 3.79 -8.39 21.28
N TYR A 128 4.70 -9.22 21.77
CA TYR A 128 4.67 -10.67 21.54
C TYR A 128 3.45 -11.34 22.19
N THR A 129 2.93 -10.75 23.27
CA THR A 129 1.72 -11.19 23.96
C THR A 129 0.42 -10.60 23.40
N ASN A 130 0.51 -9.71 22.40
CA ASN A 130 -0.62 -8.97 21.81
C ASN A 130 -1.43 -8.14 22.82
N LEU A 131 -0.77 -7.60 23.86
CA LEU A 131 -1.39 -6.83 24.94
C LEU A 131 -1.30 -5.31 24.66
N LEU A 132 -2.03 -4.86 23.64
CA LEU A 132 -1.80 -3.57 22.96
C LEU A 132 -2.62 -2.38 23.48
N ASP A 133 -3.47 -2.54 24.50
CA ASP A 133 -4.42 -1.49 24.96
C ASP A 133 -3.76 -0.31 25.71
N THR A 134 -2.48 -0.02 25.47
CA THR A 134 -1.66 0.72 26.42
C THR A 134 -0.57 1.59 25.79
N LYS A 135 -0.95 2.77 25.27
CA LYS A 135 -0.06 3.80 24.65
C LYS A 135 0.73 3.29 23.42
N ARG A 136 0.55 3.99 22.30
CA ARG A 136 1.17 3.80 20.96
C ARG A 136 2.71 3.77 20.88
N ASN A 137 3.41 3.73 22.00
CA ASN A 137 4.86 3.81 21.99
C ASN A 137 5.43 2.40 21.96
N LYS A 138 5.94 2.06 20.76
CA LYS A 138 6.90 0.99 20.47
C LYS A 138 6.32 -0.40 20.09
N ALA A 139 5.17 -0.47 19.41
CA ALA A 139 4.70 -1.71 18.76
C ALA A 139 5.50 -2.08 17.48
N LEU A 140 6.71 -1.55 17.33
CA LEU A 140 7.39 -1.44 16.05
C LEU A 140 8.81 -1.96 16.24
N GLY A 141 8.96 -3.28 16.24
CA GLY A 141 10.25 -3.92 16.04
C GLY A 141 10.78 -3.47 14.69
N GLN A 142 11.85 -2.67 14.73
CA GLN A 142 12.62 -2.14 13.60
C GLN A 142 11.77 -1.60 12.43
N ILE A 143 11.09 -0.47 12.64
CA ILE A 143 10.81 0.40 11.49
C ILE A 143 12.14 1.01 11.05
N ASP A 144 12.55 0.68 9.84
CA ASP A 144 13.63 1.34 9.12
C ASP A 144 13.06 2.33 8.08
N VAL A 145 13.98 3.03 7.41
CA VAL A 145 13.62 4.03 6.39
C VAL A 145 12.88 3.38 5.22
N GLU A 146 13.23 2.14 4.86
CA GLU A 146 12.60 1.41 3.75
C GLU A 146 11.14 1.07 4.04
N TYR A 147 10.85 0.60 5.26
CA TYR A 147 9.47 0.36 5.71
C TYR A 147 8.63 1.64 5.64
N VAL A 148 9.18 2.78 6.08
CA VAL A 148 8.51 4.08 6.00
C VAL A 148 8.20 4.46 4.56
N VAL A 149 9.17 4.29 3.66
CA VAL A 149 9.01 4.58 2.23
C VAL A 149 7.89 3.72 1.64
N ASN A 150 7.96 2.40 1.82
CA ASN A 150 6.95 1.46 1.34
C ASN A 150 5.55 1.77 1.89
N TYR A 151 5.46 2.13 3.17
CA TYR A 151 4.21 2.52 3.81
C TYR A 151 3.61 3.79 3.17
N ILE A 152 4.42 4.84 2.98
CA ILE A 152 3.98 6.09 2.34
C ILE A 152 3.55 5.84 0.90
N GLU A 153 4.28 5.01 0.15
CA GLU A 153 3.94 4.65 -1.22
C GLU A 153 2.62 3.88 -1.31
N MET A 154 2.44 2.85 -0.47
CA MET A 154 1.21 2.06 -0.39
C MET A 154 0.01 2.93 -0.02
N LEU A 155 0.17 3.79 0.98
CA LEU A 155 -0.90 4.70 1.40
C LEU A 155 -1.23 5.71 0.31
N GLY A 156 -0.21 6.27 -0.34
CA GLY A 156 -0.38 7.20 -1.46
C GLY A 156 -1.05 6.56 -2.67
N ALA A 157 -0.72 5.31 -2.99
CA ALA A 157 -1.40 4.54 -4.04
C ALA A 157 -2.88 4.30 -3.71
N THR A 158 -3.19 4.02 -2.45
CA THR A 158 -4.57 3.83 -1.98
C THR A 158 -5.38 5.13 -2.05
N LEU A 159 -4.77 6.27 -1.67
CA LEU A 159 -5.41 7.59 -1.69
C LEU A 159 -5.45 8.24 -3.09
N GLY A 160 -4.58 7.81 -4.00
CA GLY A 160 -4.39 8.42 -5.32
C GLY A 160 -3.77 9.83 -5.28
N ARG A 161 -3.20 10.22 -4.13
CA ARG A 161 -2.53 11.51 -3.85
C ARG A 161 -1.49 11.33 -2.75
N LYS A 162 -0.63 12.33 -2.53
CA LYS A 162 0.32 12.32 -1.40
C LYS A 162 -0.47 12.22 -0.10
N PRO A 163 -0.15 11.27 0.80
CA PRO A 163 -0.72 11.27 2.14
C PRO A 163 -0.37 12.58 2.84
N ASN A 164 -1.29 13.17 3.59
CA ASN A 164 -0.98 14.28 4.47
C ASN A 164 -0.76 13.77 5.90
N ARG A 165 -0.34 14.67 6.81
CA ARG A 165 -0.08 14.30 8.22
C ARG A 165 -1.30 13.67 8.88
N ASP A 166 -2.50 14.16 8.58
CA ASP A 166 -3.75 13.63 9.15
C ASP A 166 -4.11 12.24 8.62
N ASP A 167 -3.81 11.95 7.35
CA ASP A 167 -3.99 10.60 6.78
C ASP A 167 -3.08 9.59 7.48
N LEU A 168 -1.80 9.93 7.62
CA LEU A 168 -0.81 9.11 8.34
C LEU A 168 -1.23 8.92 9.80
N HIS A 169 -1.66 9.99 10.47
CA HIS A 169 -2.16 9.91 11.83
C HIS A 169 -3.40 9.01 11.93
N ARG A 170 -4.39 9.18 11.05
CA ARG A 170 -5.60 8.34 10.99
C ARG A 170 -5.25 6.87 10.79
N GLN A 171 -4.39 6.57 9.81
CA GLN A 171 -3.95 5.20 9.52
C GLN A 171 -3.16 4.56 10.67
N SER A 172 -2.35 5.32 11.40
CA SER A 172 -1.69 4.86 12.63
C SER A 172 -2.66 4.63 13.80
N LYS A 173 -3.86 5.22 13.76
CA LYS A 173 -4.93 4.92 14.72
C LYS A 173 -5.64 3.60 14.39
N GLU A 174 -5.83 3.35 13.10
CA GLU A 174 -6.59 2.21 12.58
C GLU A 174 -5.77 0.91 12.61
N ASN A 175 -4.45 0.99 12.42
CA ASN A 175 -3.56 -0.17 12.45
C ASN A 175 -2.29 0.12 13.27
N VAL A 176 -2.02 -0.73 14.26
CA VAL A 176 -0.91 -0.59 15.21
C VAL A 176 0.47 -0.72 14.55
N TYR A 177 0.55 -1.39 13.40
CA TYR A 177 1.79 -1.57 12.64
C TYR A 177 2.13 -0.36 11.76
N ASN A 178 1.17 0.55 11.54
CA ASN A 178 1.42 1.75 10.76
C ASN A 178 2.17 2.80 11.61
N PRO A 179 3.26 3.37 11.10
CA PRO A 179 4.07 4.32 11.85
C PRO A 179 3.32 5.62 12.07
N HIS A 180 3.40 6.15 13.29
CA HIS A 180 2.88 7.48 13.58
C HIS A 180 3.72 8.55 12.85
N PRO A 181 3.14 9.69 12.43
CA PRO A 181 3.91 10.76 11.78
C PRO A 181 5.18 11.18 12.56
N GLU A 182 5.09 11.27 13.88
CA GLU A 182 6.24 11.58 14.74
C GLU A 182 7.32 10.49 14.71
N THR A 183 6.94 9.23 14.55
CA THR A 183 7.90 8.12 14.39
C THR A 183 8.65 8.25 13.07
N ILE A 184 7.94 8.61 12.00
CA ILE A 184 8.54 8.88 10.69
C ILE A 184 9.51 10.06 10.78
N GLU A 185 9.11 11.15 11.42
CA GLU A 185 9.95 12.35 11.60
C GLU A 185 11.21 12.06 12.40
N ASN A 186 11.10 11.31 13.51
CA ASN A 186 12.26 10.96 14.32
C ASN A 186 13.25 10.04 13.57
N LEU A 187 12.74 9.17 12.68
CA LEU A 187 13.57 8.22 11.95
C LEU A 187 14.27 8.86 10.74
N VAL A 188 13.54 9.64 9.96
CA VAL A 188 14.02 10.19 8.68
C VAL A 188 14.55 11.63 8.84
N GLY A 189 14.14 12.31 9.91
CA GLY A 189 14.43 13.71 10.24
C GLY A 189 13.25 14.64 9.96
N SER A 190 12.45 14.37 8.92
CA SER A 190 11.22 15.11 8.62
C SER A 190 10.27 14.31 7.71
N LEU A 191 8.96 14.61 7.76
CA LEU A 191 7.99 14.05 6.81
C LEU A 191 8.32 14.41 5.36
N ARG A 192 8.83 15.63 5.15
CA ARG A 192 9.25 16.15 3.84
C ARG A 192 10.26 15.22 3.17
N LYS A 193 11.34 14.91 3.89
CA LYS A 193 12.37 13.98 3.42
C LYS A 193 11.84 12.55 3.24
N ALA A 194 10.90 12.11 4.08
CA ALA A 194 10.26 10.80 3.91
C ALA A 194 9.40 10.73 2.61
N TYR A 195 8.70 11.82 2.27
CA TYR A 195 7.95 11.92 1.02
C TYR A 195 8.87 11.92 -0.21
N GLU A 196 9.99 12.66 -0.17
CA GLU A 196 11.00 12.65 -1.23
C GLU A 196 11.55 11.24 -1.48
N LEU A 197 11.90 10.51 -0.40
CA LEU A 197 12.36 9.13 -0.49
C LEU A 197 11.28 8.18 -1.05
N ALA A 198 10.00 8.47 -0.81
CA ALA A 198 8.86 7.77 -1.41
C ALA A 198 8.47 8.28 -2.81
N GLY A 199 9.36 9.06 -3.45
CA GLY A 199 9.19 9.54 -4.82
C GLY A 199 8.10 10.59 -4.98
N TRP A 200 7.84 11.40 -3.95
CA TRP A 200 6.97 12.58 -4.03
C TRP A 200 7.81 13.85 -4.13
N PRO A 201 7.52 14.75 -5.08
CA PRO A 201 8.30 15.95 -5.24
C PRO A 201 8.07 16.92 -4.08
N ASP A 202 9.13 17.62 -3.71
CA ASP A 202 9.10 18.62 -2.68
C ASP A 202 8.88 20.02 -3.25
N ILE A 203 7.60 20.33 -3.44
CA ILE A 203 7.14 21.52 -4.16
C ILE A 203 7.60 22.84 -3.50
N HIS A 204 7.89 22.84 -2.20
CA HIS A 204 8.14 24.08 -1.46
C HIS A 204 9.59 24.59 -1.52
N SER A 205 10.58 23.75 -1.85
CA SER A 205 11.96 24.20 -2.12
C SER A 205 12.34 24.14 -3.59
N MET A 206 11.39 23.88 -4.49
CA MET A 206 11.72 23.85 -5.91
C MET A 206 12.30 25.19 -6.35
N ASP A 207 13.51 25.15 -6.88
CA ASP A 207 14.09 26.27 -7.61
C ASP A 207 13.69 26.23 -9.10
N GLU A 208 14.10 27.23 -9.86
CA GLU A 208 13.74 27.32 -11.29
C GLU A 208 14.12 26.05 -12.08
N ASP A 209 15.28 25.46 -11.81
CA ASP A 209 15.75 24.25 -12.47
C ASP A 209 14.90 23.03 -12.09
N ASP A 210 14.49 22.92 -10.83
CA ASP A 210 13.57 21.89 -10.37
C ASP A 210 12.22 21.98 -11.09
N TYR A 211 11.68 23.19 -11.28
CA TYR A 211 10.46 23.39 -12.05
C TYR A 211 10.66 22.88 -13.49
N ILE A 212 11.73 23.29 -14.15
CA ILE A 212 12.06 22.86 -15.52
C ILE A 212 12.18 21.33 -15.61
N ASN A 213 12.88 20.72 -14.65
CA ASN A 213 13.09 19.28 -14.55
C ASN A 213 11.77 18.52 -14.38
N TRP A 214 10.92 18.98 -13.45
CA TRP A 214 9.57 18.43 -13.27
C TRP A 214 8.71 18.56 -14.54
N GLY A 215 8.82 19.70 -15.25
CA GLY A 215 8.15 19.90 -16.54
C GLY A 215 8.63 18.93 -17.61
N ALA A 216 9.93 18.67 -17.68
CA ALA A 216 10.49 17.68 -18.61
C ALA A 216 10.03 16.26 -18.26
N ASP A 217 10.00 15.90 -16.97
CA ASP A 217 9.50 14.61 -16.48
C ASP A 217 8.01 14.43 -16.79
N PHE A 218 7.22 15.50 -16.68
CA PHE A 218 5.83 15.52 -17.10
C PHE A 218 5.68 15.20 -18.59
N ILE A 219 6.47 15.87 -19.45
CA ILE A 219 6.41 15.68 -20.90
C ILE A 219 6.77 14.22 -21.24
N ASP A 220 7.81 13.68 -20.60
CA ASP A 220 8.25 12.30 -20.77
C ASP A 220 7.18 11.29 -20.34
N ALA A 221 6.63 11.46 -19.14
CA ALA A 221 5.57 10.62 -18.60
C ALA A 221 4.32 10.56 -19.50
N ASN A 222 4.00 11.68 -20.16
CA ASN A 222 2.82 11.86 -20.98
C ASN A 222 3.09 11.76 -22.49
N GLY A 223 4.19 11.10 -22.90
CA GLY A 223 4.45 10.77 -24.31
C GLY A 223 4.72 12.00 -25.19
N GLY A 224 5.42 13.00 -24.67
CA GLY A 224 5.80 14.20 -25.41
C GLY A 224 4.76 15.32 -25.38
N ILE A 225 3.68 15.20 -24.60
CA ILE A 225 2.64 16.23 -24.53
C ILE A 225 3.04 17.33 -23.54
N ASP A 226 2.96 18.60 -23.96
CA ASP A 226 3.26 19.74 -23.08
C ASP A 226 2.29 19.85 -21.90
N PRO A 227 2.78 20.35 -20.75
CA PRO A 227 1.93 20.66 -19.60
C PRO A 227 1.02 21.85 -19.93
N SER A 228 -0.30 21.64 -19.84
CA SER A 228 -1.28 22.73 -19.87
C SER A 228 -1.65 23.14 -18.45
N GLN A 229 -2.16 24.37 -18.26
CA GLN A 229 -2.60 24.87 -16.95
C GLN A 229 -3.50 23.86 -16.22
N SER A 230 -4.52 23.34 -16.91
CA SER A 230 -5.45 22.34 -16.37
C SER A 230 -4.76 21.04 -15.90
N LYS A 231 -3.68 20.61 -16.56
CA LYS A 231 -2.94 19.39 -16.20
C LYS A 231 -2.00 19.65 -15.03
N ILE A 232 -1.35 20.82 -15.01
CA ILE A 232 -0.51 21.26 -13.90
C ILE A 232 -1.37 21.37 -12.64
N ASP A 233 -2.49 22.11 -12.70
CA ASP A 233 -3.37 22.28 -11.55
C ASP A 233 -3.95 20.94 -11.07
N PHE A 234 -4.29 20.03 -11.97
CA PHE A 234 -4.71 18.68 -11.60
C PHE A 234 -3.63 17.93 -10.80
N LEU A 235 -2.38 17.91 -11.27
CA LEU A 235 -1.28 17.28 -10.53
C LEU A 235 -1.01 18.00 -9.21
N SER A 236 -1.17 19.32 -9.18
CA SER A 236 -1.07 20.11 -7.95
C SER A 236 -2.13 19.71 -6.92
N THR A 237 -3.38 19.45 -7.32
CA THR A 237 -4.41 18.95 -6.38
C THR A 237 -4.12 17.56 -5.81
N LYS A 238 -3.17 16.83 -6.40
CA LYS A 238 -2.69 15.53 -5.94
C LYS A 238 -1.35 15.61 -5.20
N ASP A 239 -0.81 16.82 -5.01
CA ASP A 239 0.52 17.09 -4.49
C ASP A 239 1.64 16.42 -5.31
N MET A 240 1.42 16.28 -6.61
CA MET A 240 2.36 15.68 -7.59
C MET A 240 3.18 16.74 -8.34
N GLY A 241 2.98 18.01 -8.02
CA GLY A 241 3.68 19.12 -8.66
C GLY A 241 3.16 20.48 -8.20
N PRO A 242 3.82 21.56 -8.61
CA PRO A 242 3.42 22.92 -8.30
C PRO A 242 2.10 23.29 -8.96
N SER A 243 1.42 24.31 -8.42
CA SER A 243 0.24 24.90 -9.07
C SER A 243 0.66 25.70 -10.30
N ALA A 244 -0.22 25.82 -11.30
CA ALA A 244 0.11 26.56 -12.51
C ALA A 244 0.38 28.04 -12.23
N THR A 245 -0.32 28.62 -11.24
CA THR A 245 -0.08 29.99 -10.79
C THR A 245 1.30 30.13 -10.15
N THR A 246 1.72 29.19 -9.32
CA THR A 246 3.06 29.20 -8.72
C THR A 246 4.13 29.02 -9.78
N THR A 247 3.95 28.06 -10.69
CA THR A 247 4.86 27.85 -11.82
C THR A 247 5.00 29.12 -12.64
N ALA A 248 3.91 29.76 -13.05
CA ALA A 248 3.96 31.00 -13.83
C ALA A 248 4.82 32.09 -13.17
N LYS A 249 4.72 32.25 -11.84
CA LYS A 249 5.50 33.26 -11.10
C LYS A 249 7.01 33.06 -11.21
N TYR A 250 7.49 31.82 -11.31
CA TYR A 250 8.91 31.52 -11.48
C TYR A 250 9.43 31.81 -12.91
N PHE A 251 8.53 31.96 -13.89
CA PHE A 251 8.88 32.19 -15.30
C PHE A 251 8.21 33.46 -15.84
N ASP A 252 8.49 34.59 -15.19
CA ASP A 252 8.02 35.94 -15.60
C ASP A 252 6.50 36.09 -15.72
N GLY A 253 5.74 35.33 -14.91
CA GLY A 253 4.28 35.28 -15.00
C GLY A 253 3.74 34.48 -16.18
N SER A 254 4.59 33.76 -16.94
CA SER A 254 4.24 33.10 -18.18
C SER A 254 4.43 31.58 -18.11
N LEU A 255 3.32 30.84 -18.15
CA LEU A 255 3.37 29.38 -18.35
C LEU A 255 3.95 28.97 -19.71
N ASN A 256 3.94 29.86 -20.71
CA ASN A 256 4.54 29.55 -22.00
C ASN A 256 6.07 29.56 -21.93
N ASN A 257 6.67 30.46 -21.14
CA ASN A 257 8.11 30.47 -20.90
C ASN A 257 8.55 29.18 -20.19
N PHE A 258 7.79 28.78 -19.16
CA PHE A 258 7.98 27.49 -18.50
C PHE A 258 7.93 26.31 -19.49
N LYS A 259 6.88 26.23 -20.32
CA LYS A 259 6.74 25.14 -21.31
C LYS A 259 7.91 25.08 -22.28
N ALA A 260 8.39 26.23 -22.76
CA ALA A 260 9.52 26.30 -23.68
C ALA A 260 10.78 25.71 -23.04
N LYS A 261 11.14 26.15 -21.82
CA LYS A 261 12.29 25.63 -21.09
C LYS A 261 12.15 24.15 -20.73
N ALA A 262 10.97 23.72 -20.27
CA ALA A 262 10.68 22.31 -19.98
C ALA A 262 10.80 21.42 -21.22
N ARG A 263 10.32 21.91 -22.38
CA ARG A 263 10.44 21.22 -23.67
C ARG A 263 11.89 21.13 -24.12
N GLU A 264 12.64 22.21 -24.04
CA GLU A 264 14.06 22.23 -24.37
C GLU A 264 14.83 21.21 -23.52
N ARG A 265 14.60 21.21 -22.20
CA ARG A 265 15.18 20.22 -21.28
C ARG A 265 14.79 18.78 -21.62
N TYR A 266 13.53 18.55 -21.98
CA TYR A 266 13.05 17.23 -22.42
C TYR A 266 13.76 16.77 -23.70
N GLU A 267 13.88 17.62 -24.70
CA GLU A 267 14.53 17.30 -25.97
C GLU A 267 16.03 17.03 -25.76
N LEU A 268 16.72 17.84 -24.96
CA LEU A 268 18.12 17.62 -24.58
C LEU A 268 18.30 16.24 -23.92
N ARG A 269 17.48 15.94 -22.89
CA ARG A 269 17.51 14.63 -22.23
C ARG A 269 17.23 13.50 -23.22
N ARG A 270 16.25 13.65 -24.12
CA ARG A 270 15.92 12.62 -25.12
C ARG A 270 17.09 12.34 -26.05
N LEU A 271 17.80 13.38 -26.50
CA LEU A 271 19.00 13.24 -27.32
C LEU A 271 20.11 12.53 -26.56
N GLU A 272 20.43 12.98 -25.33
CA GLU A 272 21.43 12.33 -24.49
C GLU A 272 21.12 10.85 -24.24
N ARG A 273 19.85 10.50 -23.98
CA ARG A 273 19.42 9.09 -23.82
C ARG A 273 19.64 8.29 -25.10
N GLN A 274 19.34 8.87 -26.25
CA GLN A 274 19.51 8.19 -27.54
C GLN A 274 21.00 7.99 -27.87
N GLU A 275 21.85 8.97 -27.58
CA GLU A 275 23.30 8.85 -27.72
C GLU A 275 23.87 7.78 -26.81
N ARG A 276 23.51 7.79 -25.51
CA ARG A 276 23.92 6.76 -24.55
C ARG A 276 23.47 5.38 -24.99
N LYS A 277 22.22 5.24 -25.40
CA LYS A 277 21.67 3.99 -25.93
C LYS A 277 22.49 3.49 -27.12
N THR A 278 22.83 4.38 -28.06
CA THR A 278 23.63 4.03 -29.25
C THR A 278 25.03 3.57 -28.85
N LYS A 279 25.68 4.29 -27.94
CA LYS A 279 26.99 3.93 -27.39
C LYS A 279 26.97 2.56 -26.72
N TYR A 280 26.00 2.31 -25.85
CA TYR A 280 25.89 1.03 -25.12
C TYR A 280 25.63 -0.14 -26.07
N LEU A 281 24.82 0.06 -27.11
CA LEU A 281 24.59 -0.99 -28.11
C LEU A 281 25.85 -1.32 -28.89
N ALA A 282 26.68 -0.33 -29.22
CA ALA A 282 27.97 -0.55 -29.85
C ALA A 282 28.95 -1.30 -28.92
N GLU A 283 29.03 -0.91 -27.65
CA GLU A 283 29.85 -1.61 -26.64
C GLU A 283 29.43 -3.07 -26.45
N ILE A 284 28.12 -3.34 -26.50
CA ILE A 284 27.59 -4.71 -26.45
C ILE A 284 28.01 -5.49 -27.70
N GLU A 285 27.86 -4.91 -28.89
CA GLU A 285 28.25 -5.57 -30.14
C GLU A 285 29.75 -5.92 -30.18
N GLU A 286 30.60 -4.97 -29.78
CA GLU A 286 32.04 -5.16 -29.65
C GLU A 286 32.38 -6.24 -28.61
N GLY A 287 31.74 -6.20 -27.43
CA GLY A 287 31.97 -7.19 -26.39
C GLY A 287 31.56 -8.61 -26.78
N LEU A 288 30.52 -8.77 -27.61
CA LEU A 288 30.14 -10.06 -28.19
C LEU A 288 31.16 -10.54 -29.22
N ARG A 289 31.66 -9.63 -30.07
CA ARG A 289 32.66 -9.94 -31.10
C ARG A 289 33.98 -10.41 -30.47
N ASP A 290 34.41 -9.73 -29.41
CA ASP A 290 35.69 -9.99 -28.74
C ASP A 290 35.57 -11.02 -27.61
N ARG A 291 34.36 -11.60 -27.42
CA ARG A 291 34.05 -12.62 -26.40
C ARG A 291 34.31 -12.18 -24.95
N THR A 292 34.32 -10.87 -24.70
CA THR A 292 34.41 -10.29 -23.36
C THR A 292 33.04 -10.21 -22.68
N LEU A 293 31.96 -10.20 -23.48
CA LEU A 293 30.59 -10.26 -22.99
C LEU A 293 30.05 -11.71 -23.03
N PRO A 294 29.44 -12.22 -21.94
CA PRO A 294 28.82 -13.53 -21.95
C PRO A 294 27.62 -13.57 -22.90
N VAL A 295 27.55 -14.60 -23.74
CA VAL A 295 26.44 -14.81 -24.69
C VAL A 295 25.09 -14.95 -23.97
N GLU A 296 25.10 -15.42 -22.73
CA GLU A 296 23.90 -15.55 -21.90
C GLU A 296 23.21 -14.21 -21.64
N ILE A 297 23.96 -13.10 -21.59
CA ILE A 297 23.39 -11.75 -21.41
C ILE A 297 22.43 -11.44 -22.55
N VAL A 298 22.78 -11.82 -23.78
CA VAL A 298 21.99 -11.53 -24.98
C VAL A 298 20.97 -12.60 -25.33
N ARG A 299 20.96 -13.71 -24.59
CA ARG A 299 20.11 -14.86 -24.86
C ARG A 299 18.67 -14.59 -24.40
N ASP A 300 17.71 -15.00 -25.22
CA ASP A 300 16.27 -14.95 -24.94
C ASP A 300 15.71 -13.53 -24.66
N ILE A 301 16.37 -12.50 -25.19
CA ILE A 301 15.96 -11.11 -25.04
C ILE A 301 14.77 -10.79 -25.93
N ARG A 302 13.76 -10.11 -25.36
CA ARG A 302 12.54 -9.70 -26.07
C ARG A 302 12.56 -8.25 -26.54
N SER A 303 13.46 -7.42 -26.02
CA SER A 303 13.53 -6.00 -26.39
C SER A 303 14.92 -5.39 -26.17
N THR A 304 15.20 -4.29 -26.88
CA THR A 304 16.42 -3.50 -26.66
C THR A 304 16.51 -2.95 -25.23
N GLY A 305 15.37 -2.65 -24.59
CA GLY A 305 15.35 -2.18 -23.20
C GLY A 305 15.82 -3.24 -22.22
N GLU A 306 15.39 -4.49 -22.42
CA GLU A 306 15.84 -5.64 -21.62
C GLU A 306 17.35 -5.89 -21.80
N LEU A 307 17.85 -5.80 -23.04
CA LEU A 307 19.29 -5.90 -23.32
C LEU A 307 20.11 -4.86 -22.54
N LEU A 308 19.69 -3.59 -22.64
CA LEU A 308 20.36 -2.49 -21.95
C LEU A 308 20.29 -2.67 -20.43
N ASN A 309 19.15 -3.12 -19.90
CA ASN A 309 19.00 -3.41 -18.47
C ASN A 309 19.99 -4.49 -18.00
N ARG A 310 20.03 -5.65 -18.65
CA ARG A 310 20.93 -6.76 -18.28
C ARG A 310 22.40 -6.36 -18.40
N TYR A 311 22.78 -5.71 -19.50
CA TYR A 311 24.14 -5.20 -19.68
C TYR A 311 24.51 -4.17 -18.60
N SER A 312 23.60 -3.25 -18.29
CA SER A 312 23.82 -2.23 -17.26
C SER A 312 24.02 -2.86 -15.87
N LYS A 313 23.22 -3.88 -15.51
CA LYS A 313 23.40 -4.64 -14.27
C LYS A 313 24.78 -5.30 -14.21
N LEU A 314 25.21 -5.92 -15.31
CA LEU A 314 26.51 -6.55 -15.39
C LEU A 314 27.64 -5.54 -15.11
N ILE A 315 27.67 -4.42 -15.83
CA ILE A 315 28.75 -3.43 -15.68
C ILE A 315 28.75 -2.77 -14.28
N VAL A 316 27.57 -2.54 -13.69
CA VAL A 316 27.47 -1.99 -12.33
C VAL A 316 27.98 -3.00 -11.31
N ALA A 317 27.59 -4.28 -11.42
CA ALA A 317 28.06 -5.33 -10.53
C ALA A 317 29.58 -5.56 -10.65
N LEU A 318 30.13 -5.54 -11.87
CA LEU A 318 31.58 -5.61 -12.07
C LEU A 318 32.30 -4.41 -11.45
N LYS A 319 31.77 -3.19 -11.65
CA LYS A 319 32.36 -1.97 -11.11
C LYS A 319 32.30 -1.89 -9.59
N SER A 320 31.31 -2.53 -8.95
CA SER A 320 31.22 -2.67 -7.49
C SER A 320 32.16 -3.74 -6.91
N GLY A 321 33.00 -4.38 -7.74
CA GLY A 321 33.95 -5.41 -7.31
C GLY A 321 33.33 -6.79 -7.16
N THR A 322 32.19 -7.05 -7.81
CA THR A 322 31.59 -8.39 -7.89
C THR A 322 32.38 -9.23 -8.89
N GLU A 323 32.66 -10.49 -8.53
CA GLU A 323 33.34 -11.41 -9.44
C GLU A 323 32.51 -11.64 -10.70
N PHE A 324 33.19 -11.83 -11.83
CA PHE A 324 32.54 -11.89 -13.14
C PHE A 324 31.45 -12.96 -13.23
N HIS A 325 31.68 -14.16 -12.67
CA HIS A 325 30.70 -15.24 -12.71
C HIS A 325 29.40 -14.87 -11.98
N GLN A 326 29.53 -14.20 -10.83
CA GLN A 326 28.40 -13.77 -10.01
C GLN A 326 27.70 -12.55 -10.63
N ALA A 327 28.45 -11.57 -11.13
CA ALA A 327 27.91 -10.43 -11.86
C ALA A 327 27.09 -10.86 -13.08
N LYS A 328 27.54 -11.90 -13.80
CA LYS A 328 26.80 -12.52 -14.90
C LYS A 328 25.45 -13.07 -14.44
N TYR A 329 25.45 -13.84 -13.35
CA TYR A 329 24.20 -14.43 -12.81
C TYR A 329 23.20 -13.33 -12.45
N LEU A 330 23.65 -12.32 -11.71
CA LEU A 330 22.82 -11.20 -11.26
C LEU A 330 22.24 -10.37 -12.40
N ALA A 331 23.00 -10.23 -13.49
CA ALA A 331 22.54 -9.50 -14.67
C ALA A 331 21.34 -10.16 -15.36
N LEU A 332 21.11 -11.46 -15.14
CA LEU A 332 19.98 -12.20 -15.71
C LEU A 332 18.72 -12.13 -14.84
N GLU A 333 18.87 -11.82 -13.55
CA GLU A 333 17.75 -11.75 -12.62
C GLU A 333 16.86 -10.53 -12.88
N ASP A 334 15.63 -10.57 -12.36
CA ASP A 334 14.78 -9.39 -12.37
C ASP A 334 15.38 -8.27 -11.48
N ASN A 335 14.82 -7.06 -11.56
CA ASN A 335 15.36 -5.95 -10.78
C ASN A 335 15.21 -6.17 -9.26
N ALA A 336 14.14 -6.82 -8.81
CA ALA A 336 13.89 -7.01 -7.38
C ALA A 336 14.91 -7.97 -6.76
N GLU A 337 15.16 -9.10 -7.43
CA GLU A 337 16.16 -10.08 -6.99
C GLU A 337 17.58 -9.53 -7.12
N TYR A 338 17.87 -8.76 -8.17
CA TYR A 338 19.14 -8.05 -8.33
C TYR A 338 19.44 -7.11 -7.15
N PHE A 339 18.47 -6.27 -6.74
CA PHE A 339 18.66 -5.35 -5.62
C PHE A 339 18.75 -6.07 -4.28
N LYS A 340 17.89 -7.06 -4.06
CA LYS A 340 17.91 -7.87 -2.84
C LYS A 340 19.28 -8.52 -2.65
N TRP A 341 19.83 -9.13 -3.69
CA TRP A 341 21.13 -9.78 -3.61
C TRP A 341 22.24 -8.80 -3.22
N LEU A 342 22.23 -7.60 -3.80
CA LEU A 342 23.23 -6.56 -3.53
C LEU A 342 23.17 -6.05 -2.09
N GLN A 343 21.96 -5.95 -1.53
CA GLN A 343 21.76 -5.59 -0.12
C GLN A 343 22.26 -6.71 0.81
N ASP A 344 21.91 -7.97 0.51
CA ASP A 344 22.19 -9.12 1.39
C ASP A 344 23.68 -9.51 1.44
N ASN A 345 24.43 -9.39 0.33
CA ASN A 345 25.77 -10.01 0.22
C ASN A 345 26.96 -9.07 0.45
N ARG A 346 26.78 -7.76 0.34
CA ARG A 346 27.93 -6.83 0.29
C ARG A 346 27.82 -5.63 1.23
N GLU A 347 26.74 -5.53 2.01
CA GLU A 347 26.41 -4.32 2.79
C GLU A 347 26.48 -3.03 1.94
N LEU A 348 26.33 -3.14 0.62
CA LEU A 348 26.42 -1.98 -0.26
C LEU A 348 25.13 -1.19 -0.11
N ALA A 349 25.24 -0.01 0.48
CA ALA A 349 24.12 0.91 0.57
C ALA A 349 23.55 1.14 -0.86
N PRO A 350 22.22 1.08 -1.07
CA PRO A 350 21.60 1.30 -2.38
C PRO A 350 22.11 2.56 -3.09
N LYS A 351 22.31 3.64 -2.32
CA LYS A 351 22.87 4.91 -2.78
C LYS A 351 24.23 4.77 -3.48
N TYR A 352 25.09 3.84 -3.04
CA TYR A 352 26.40 3.62 -3.67
C TYR A 352 26.27 3.00 -5.06
N LEU A 353 25.32 2.08 -5.24
CA LEU A 353 25.05 1.44 -6.54
C LEU A 353 24.40 2.41 -7.52
N GLU A 354 23.48 3.25 -7.02
CA GLU A 354 22.92 4.36 -7.80
C GLU A 354 24.03 5.31 -8.26
N GLN A 355 24.97 5.67 -7.38
CA GLN A 355 26.13 6.50 -7.74
C GLN A 355 27.00 5.87 -8.83
N ILE A 356 27.31 4.57 -8.73
CA ILE A 356 28.05 3.85 -9.77
C ILE A 356 27.27 3.90 -11.09
N ALA A 357 25.98 3.59 -11.06
CA ALA A 357 25.17 3.58 -12.27
C ALA A 357 25.02 4.96 -12.91
N THR A 358 24.95 6.03 -12.09
CA THR A 358 24.97 7.41 -12.57
C THR A 358 26.32 7.75 -13.20
N GLN A 359 27.44 7.37 -12.58
CA GLN A 359 28.79 7.59 -13.12
C GLN A 359 29.02 6.83 -14.44
N LEU A 360 28.48 5.61 -14.55
CA LEU A 360 28.53 4.83 -15.80
C LEU A 360 27.52 5.35 -16.84
N GLY A 361 26.55 6.16 -16.44
CA GLY A 361 25.51 6.69 -17.32
C GLY A 361 24.40 5.69 -17.64
N CYS A 362 24.28 4.60 -16.88
CA CYS A 362 23.30 3.54 -17.07
C CYS A 362 22.16 3.51 -16.03
N TYR A 363 22.13 4.48 -15.13
CA TYR A 363 21.13 4.58 -14.06
C TYR A 363 19.70 4.33 -14.57
N GLU A 364 19.30 5.00 -15.66
CA GLU A 364 17.95 4.92 -16.22
C GLU A 364 17.56 3.55 -16.80
N PHE A 365 18.54 2.72 -17.17
CA PHE A 365 18.29 1.37 -17.69
C PHE A 365 18.01 0.36 -16.57
N ILE A 366 18.53 0.62 -15.36
CA ILE A 366 18.34 -0.25 -14.19
C ILE A 366 17.19 0.30 -13.32
N TRP A 367 17.30 1.55 -12.90
CA TRP A 367 16.28 2.28 -12.13
C TRP A 367 15.42 3.07 -13.09
N THR A 368 14.47 2.38 -13.72
CA THR A 368 13.43 3.10 -14.47
C THR A 368 12.71 4.04 -13.49
N GLN A 369 12.66 5.33 -13.78
CA GLN A 369 11.82 6.30 -13.04
C GLN A 369 10.32 6.00 -13.18
N SER A 370 9.95 4.79 -13.60
CA SER A 370 8.63 4.37 -14.01
C SER A 370 7.59 4.62 -12.91
N VAL A 371 7.90 4.41 -11.64
CA VAL A 371 6.96 4.69 -10.53
C VAL A 371 6.65 6.19 -10.42
N TYR A 372 7.67 7.05 -10.41
CA TYR A 372 7.50 8.50 -10.37
C TYR A 372 6.84 9.05 -11.64
N LEU A 373 7.32 8.65 -12.82
CA LEU A 373 6.74 9.08 -14.09
C LEU A 373 5.29 8.57 -14.25
N ASN A 374 4.96 7.38 -13.76
CA ASN A 374 3.58 6.90 -13.73
C ASN A 374 2.68 7.76 -12.84
N LYS A 375 3.20 8.31 -11.74
CA LYS A 375 2.48 9.28 -10.89
C LYS A 375 2.18 10.59 -11.62
N LEU A 376 3.04 11.01 -12.56
CA LEU A 376 2.86 12.21 -13.40
C LEU A 376 1.96 11.99 -14.62
N ARG A 377 1.57 10.75 -14.93
CA ARG A 377 0.66 10.47 -16.06
C ARG A 377 -0.71 11.06 -15.81
N VAL A 378 -1.02 12.10 -16.57
CA VAL A 378 -2.38 12.59 -16.73
C VAL A 378 -2.96 11.79 -17.88
N GLY A 379 -3.40 10.55 -17.59
CA GLY A 379 -4.07 9.71 -18.59
C GLY A 379 -5.15 10.50 -19.33
N TYR A 380 -5.49 10.10 -20.57
CA TYR A 380 -6.51 10.74 -21.39
C TYR A 380 -7.86 10.87 -20.64
N TRP A 381 -7.99 11.89 -19.81
CA TRP A 381 -9.26 12.35 -19.32
C TRP A 381 -9.90 13.05 -20.50
N LYS A 382 -10.83 12.32 -21.12
CA LYS A 382 -12.10 12.88 -21.55
C LYS A 382 -12.41 14.04 -20.61
N GLN A 383 -12.31 15.28 -21.12
CA GLN A 383 -12.98 16.41 -20.51
C GLN A 383 -14.34 15.89 -20.03
N ARG A 384 -14.65 15.95 -18.74
CA ARG A 384 -16.05 15.77 -18.32
C ARG A 384 -16.84 16.70 -19.25
N PRO A 385 -17.73 16.20 -20.11
CA PRO A 385 -18.51 17.08 -20.96
C PRO A 385 -19.16 18.08 -20.02
N SER A 386 -19.14 19.37 -20.37
CA SER A 386 -19.81 20.38 -19.56
C SER A 386 -21.23 19.90 -19.23
N GLU A 387 -21.78 20.32 -18.10
CA GLU A 387 -23.10 19.88 -17.66
C GLU A 387 -24.20 20.12 -18.74
N ARG A 388 -23.97 21.13 -19.60
CA ARG A 388 -24.72 21.41 -20.82
C ARG A 388 -24.55 20.31 -21.88
N ARG A 389 -23.31 19.91 -22.18
CA ARG A 389 -23.01 18.82 -23.12
C ARG A 389 -23.49 17.45 -22.61
N LEU A 390 -23.47 17.21 -21.29
CA LEU A 390 -24.11 16.05 -20.68
C LEU A 390 -25.62 16.07 -20.86
N ARG A 391 -26.28 17.22 -20.65
CA ARG A 391 -27.71 17.40 -20.94
C ARG A 391 -28.05 17.16 -22.41
N ASP A 392 -27.23 17.65 -23.33
CA ASP A 392 -27.43 17.46 -24.77
C ASP A 392 -27.25 16.00 -25.19
N ILE A 393 -26.30 15.29 -24.59
CA ILE A 393 -26.10 13.84 -24.78
C ILE A 393 -27.28 13.05 -24.21
N ILE A 394 -27.76 13.40 -23.02
CA ILE A 394 -28.92 12.75 -22.36
C ILE A 394 -30.23 13.02 -23.13
N ASN A 395 -30.35 14.16 -23.81
CA ASN A 395 -31.51 14.54 -24.60
C ASN A 395 -31.42 14.15 -26.08
N TRP A 396 -30.34 13.47 -26.48
CA TRP A 396 -30.15 12.98 -27.85
C TRP A 396 -31.16 11.85 -28.15
N GLY A 397 -31.80 11.91 -29.34
CA GLY A 397 -32.96 11.11 -29.73
C GLY A 397 -32.96 9.61 -29.36
N PRO A 398 -31.84 8.87 -29.50
CA PRO A 398 -31.77 7.46 -29.13
C PRO A 398 -31.83 7.18 -27.61
N LEU A 399 -31.42 8.11 -26.76
CA LEU A 399 -31.47 7.99 -25.28
C LEU A 399 -32.83 8.45 -24.72
N LYS A 400 -33.60 9.22 -25.48
CA LYS A 400 -34.99 9.59 -25.16
C LYS A 400 -35.91 8.35 -25.13
N GLU A 401 -35.62 7.34 -25.94
CA GLU A 401 -36.31 6.04 -25.91
C GLU A 401 -35.99 5.25 -24.63
N LEU A 402 -34.81 5.44 -24.03
CA LEU A 402 -34.41 4.78 -22.78
C LEU A 402 -35.13 5.36 -21.55
N LYS A 403 -35.64 6.59 -21.62
CA LYS A 403 -36.54 7.16 -20.58
C LYS A 403 -37.93 6.53 -20.57
N LYS A 404 -38.31 5.75 -21.59
CA LYS A 404 -39.58 4.98 -21.59
C LYS A 404 -39.49 3.70 -20.74
N TYR A 405 -38.34 3.39 -20.15
CA TYR A 405 -38.16 2.20 -19.31
C TYR A 405 -38.12 2.55 -17.83
N PRO A 406 -38.88 1.82 -16.99
CA PRO A 406 -38.92 2.08 -15.55
C PRO A 406 -37.56 1.84 -14.88
N THR A 407 -37.24 2.71 -13.93
CA THR A 407 -36.04 2.68 -13.08
C THR A 407 -35.97 1.40 -12.24
N ILE A 408 -34.78 1.08 -11.73
CA ILE A 408 -34.52 -0.11 -10.91
C ILE A 408 -35.43 -0.19 -9.66
N GLN A 409 -35.86 0.97 -9.14
CA GLN A 409 -36.80 1.05 -8.02
C GLN A 409 -38.24 0.71 -8.43
N GLU A 410 -38.65 1.05 -9.66
CA GLU A 410 -39.98 0.75 -10.21
C GLU A 410 -40.10 -0.73 -10.60
N VAL A 411 -39.01 -1.34 -11.09
CA VAL A 411 -38.96 -2.79 -11.42
C VAL A 411 -38.95 -3.67 -10.16
N ARG A 412 -38.43 -3.19 -9.03
CA ARG A 412 -38.50 -3.91 -7.74
C ARG A 412 -39.90 -3.96 -7.16
N LYS A 413 -40.77 -2.99 -7.47
CA LYS A 413 -42.16 -2.97 -7.01
C LYS A 413 -43.08 -3.87 -7.84
N SER A 414 -42.73 -4.16 -9.10
CA SER A 414 -43.57 -4.98 -9.99
C SER A 414 -43.21 -6.48 -10.01
N GLY A 415 -42.14 -6.90 -9.34
CA GLY A 415 -41.64 -8.28 -9.37
C GLY A 415 -42.37 -9.30 -8.47
N GLN A 416 -43.58 -9.02 -7.98
CA GLN A 416 -44.32 -9.96 -7.13
C GLN A 416 -45.36 -10.81 -7.85
N ASN A 417 -45.62 -10.62 -9.15
CA ASN A 417 -46.55 -11.48 -9.87
C ASN A 417 -45.99 -11.99 -11.21
N GLU A 418 -46.15 -13.30 -11.36
CA GLU A 418 -46.24 -14.10 -12.57
C GLU A 418 -45.02 -14.77 -13.22
N GLN A 419 -45.34 -16.01 -13.59
CA GLN A 419 -44.58 -17.10 -14.15
C GLN A 419 -44.33 -16.88 -15.65
N ASN A 420 -43.19 -16.28 -15.99
CA ASN A 420 -42.38 -16.59 -17.17
C ASN A 420 -41.20 -15.62 -17.18
N PRO A 421 -39.93 -16.08 -17.31
CA PRO A 421 -38.80 -15.17 -17.26
C PRO A 421 -38.78 -14.34 -18.56
N PRO A 422 -38.90 -13.00 -18.50
CA PRO A 422 -38.76 -12.18 -19.69
C PRO A 422 -37.30 -12.20 -20.16
N THR A 423 -37.09 -12.04 -21.48
CA THR A 423 -35.82 -11.80 -22.19
C THR A 423 -34.88 -10.81 -21.45
N LYS A 424 -35.48 -9.96 -20.60
CA LYS A 424 -34.88 -9.01 -19.66
C LYS A 424 -33.91 -9.63 -18.63
N VAL A 425 -34.12 -10.87 -18.17
CA VAL A 425 -33.23 -11.54 -17.20
C VAL A 425 -31.93 -12.01 -17.87
N MET A 426 -31.95 -12.35 -19.17
CA MET A 426 -30.73 -12.71 -19.90
C MET A 426 -29.77 -11.52 -20.08
N LEU A 427 -30.29 -10.32 -20.32
CA LEU A 427 -29.48 -9.12 -20.49
C LEU A 427 -28.69 -8.75 -19.22
N ILE A 428 -29.30 -8.92 -18.04
CA ILE A 428 -28.65 -8.64 -16.75
C ILE A 428 -27.66 -9.75 -16.37
N LYS A 429 -27.95 -11.02 -16.70
CA LYS A 429 -26.99 -12.12 -16.51
C LYS A 429 -25.77 -11.98 -17.44
N ASN A 430 -25.95 -11.49 -18.66
CA ASN A 430 -24.86 -11.24 -19.60
C ASN A 430 -23.98 -10.06 -19.19
N MET A 431 -24.49 -9.06 -18.48
CA MET A 431 -23.67 -7.95 -17.93
C MET A 431 -22.75 -8.36 -16.76
N ARG A 432 -22.94 -9.55 -16.16
CA ARG A 432 -21.99 -10.13 -15.20
C ARG A 432 -20.86 -10.91 -15.88
N ASN A 433 -21.05 -11.31 -17.14
CA ASN A 433 -20.01 -11.97 -17.94
C ASN A 433 -19.26 -10.91 -18.75
N LYS A 434 -17.95 -11.09 -18.90
CA LYS A 434 -16.99 -10.14 -19.49
C LYS A 434 -17.15 -9.89 -21.00
N SER A 435 -18.37 -9.89 -21.53
CA SER A 435 -18.69 -9.88 -22.96
C SER A 435 -19.69 -8.79 -23.34
N VAL A 436 -19.48 -8.16 -24.51
CA VAL A 436 -20.41 -7.18 -25.10
C VAL A 436 -21.76 -7.85 -25.42
N PRO A 437 -22.91 -7.29 -24.99
CA PRO A 437 -24.22 -7.88 -25.26
C PRO A 437 -24.48 -7.99 -26.78
N PRO A 438 -24.84 -9.16 -27.32
CA PRO A 438 -25.18 -9.34 -28.74
C PRO A 438 -26.30 -8.40 -29.21
N GLU A 439 -27.19 -8.01 -28.31
CA GLU A 439 -28.33 -7.13 -28.54
C GLU A 439 -27.89 -5.72 -28.95
N LEU A 440 -26.67 -5.28 -28.59
CA LEU A 440 -26.09 -4.00 -29.00
C LEU A 440 -26.02 -3.88 -30.53
N PHE A 441 -25.83 -5.00 -31.21
CA PHE A 441 -25.65 -5.08 -32.66
C PHE A 441 -26.92 -5.47 -33.41
N ARG A 442 -28.02 -5.73 -32.70
CA ARG A 442 -29.29 -6.09 -33.33
C ARG A 442 -29.76 -4.93 -34.22
N ASN A 443 -30.12 -5.26 -35.46
CA ASN A 443 -30.53 -4.33 -36.52
C ASN A 443 -29.45 -3.37 -37.04
N ALA A 444 -28.16 -3.64 -36.80
CA ALA A 444 -27.11 -2.84 -37.42
C ALA A 444 -27.01 -3.14 -38.93
N SER A 445 -27.20 -2.10 -39.73
CA SER A 445 -27.23 -2.19 -41.19
C SER A 445 -25.84 -2.43 -41.80
N SER A 446 -24.76 -2.00 -41.13
CA SER A 446 -23.37 -2.11 -41.61
C SER A 446 -22.35 -2.33 -40.48
N GLY A 447 -21.12 -2.70 -40.83
CA GLY A 447 -20.00 -2.79 -39.89
C GLY A 447 -19.64 -1.45 -39.24
N ASP A 448 -19.83 -0.34 -39.96
CA ASP A 448 -19.68 1.02 -39.42
C ASP A 448 -20.69 1.35 -38.32
N GLU A 449 -21.94 0.93 -38.51
CA GLU A 449 -22.97 1.12 -37.50
C GLU A 449 -22.68 0.28 -36.26
N MET A 450 -22.20 -0.96 -36.46
CA MET A 450 -21.74 -1.82 -35.35
C MET A 450 -20.56 -1.20 -34.60
N PHE A 451 -19.54 -0.69 -35.32
CA PHE A 451 -18.37 -0.07 -34.70
C PHE A 451 -18.74 1.19 -33.91
N ARG A 452 -19.65 2.01 -34.44
CA ARG A 452 -20.16 3.20 -33.75
C ARG A 452 -20.90 2.84 -32.47
N ARG A 453 -21.77 1.83 -32.50
CA ARG A 453 -22.51 1.33 -31.32
C ARG A 453 -21.59 0.68 -30.29
N TRP A 454 -20.59 -0.08 -30.72
CA TRP A 454 -19.55 -0.64 -29.85
C TRP A 454 -18.74 0.46 -29.16
N LYS A 455 -18.25 1.46 -29.92
CA LYS A 455 -17.50 2.60 -29.37
C LYS A 455 -18.32 3.37 -28.33
N GLN A 456 -19.62 3.56 -28.58
CA GLN A 456 -20.54 4.20 -27.64
C GLN A 456 -20.74 3.36 -26.37
N PHE A 457 -20.91 2.04 -26.49
CA PHE A 457 -21.01 1.13 -25.35
C PHE A 457 -19.75 1.17 -24.47
N ILE A 458 -18.56 1.09 -25.08
CA ILE A 458 -17.27 1.20 -24.36
C ILE A 458 -17.13 2.55 -23.68
N ILE A 459 -17.59 3.63 -24.33
CA ILE A 459 -17.57 4.97 -23.73
C ILE A 459 -18.46 5.03 -22.48
N VAL A 460 -19.67 4.47 -22.54
CA VAL A 460 -20.62 4.45 -21.41
C VAL A 460 -20.11 3.55 -20.28
N ASP A 461 -19.57 2.37 -20.58
CA ASP A 461 -19.06 1.44 -19.58
C ASP A 461 -17.85 2.01 -18.83
N LYS A 462 -16.90 2.64 -19.57
CA LYS A 462 -15.77 3.38 -18.98
C LYS A 462 -16.24 4.61 -18.15
N LEU A 463 -17.35 5.26 -18.52
CA LEU A 463 -17.90 6.40 -17.77
C LEU A 463 -18.61 5.97 -16.46
N LEU A 464 -19.10 4.73 -16.39
CA LEU A 464 -19.73 4.16 -15.19
C LEU A 464 -18.72 3.56 -14.19
N GLY A 465 -17.42 3.72 -14.44
CA GLY A 465 -16.35 3.32 -13.51
C GLY A 465 -16.14 1.81 -13.41
N LYS A 466 -16.62 1.02 -14.38
CA LYS A 466 -16.42 -0.43 -14.42
C LYS A 466 -15.11 -0.75 -15.17
N ASN A 467 -14.09 -1.20 -14.43
CA ASN A 467 -12.88 -1.76 -15.02
C ASN A 467 -13.13 -3.22 -15.40
N HIS A 468 -13.43 -3.48 -16.67
CA HIS A 468 -13.56 -4.83 -17.20
C HIS A 468 -12.41 -5.12 -18.19
N SER A 469 -11.71 -6.24 -17.97
CA SER A 469 -10.91 -6.90 -19.01
C SER A 469 -11.90 -7.44 -20.06
N LEU A 470 -11.99 -6.84 -21.24
CA LEU A 470 -12.94 -7.23 -22.26
C LEU A 470 -12.48 -8.49 -22.98
N GLU A 471 -13.20 -9.60 -22.82
CA GLU A 471 -13.10 -10.77 -23.69
C GLU A 471 -14.27 -10.70 -24.68
N VAL A 472 -14.01 -10.35 -25.94
CA VAL A 472 -15.07 -10.23 -26.96
C VAL A 472 -15.44 -11.62 -27.49
N LYS A 473 -16.27 -12.36 -26.77
CA LYS A 473 -16.92 -13.58 -27.28
C LYS A 473 -18.25 -13.22 -27.95
N ILE A 474 -18.21 -12.97 -29.26
CA ILE A 474 -19.43 -12.73 -30.05
C ILE A 474 -20.03 -14.09 -30.44
N ARG A 475 -21.17 -14.46 -29.84
CA ARG A 475 -21.95 -15.62 -30.29
C ARG A 475 -22.73 -15.27 -31.56
N LEU A 476 -22.68 -16.21 -32.50
CA LEU A 476 -23.09 -16.10 -33.90
C LEU A 476 -24.59 -15.76 -34.04
N SER A 477 -24.87 -14.52 -34.44
CA SER A 477 -26.17 -14.12 -35.02
C SER A 477 -26.01 -13.06 -36.13
N ILE A 478 -24.77 -12.82 -36.57
CA ILE A 478 -24.40 -11.71 -37.46
C ILE A 478 -23.64 -12.29 -38.67
N PRO A 479 -23.91 -11.82 -39.90
CA PRO A 479 -23.21 -12.29 -41.10
C PRO A 479 -21.68 -12.10 -41.02
N PRO A 480 -20.86 -13.09 -41.42
CA PRO A 480 -19.41 -13.09 -41.25
C PRO A 480 -18.68 -11.87 -41.85
N TYR A 481 -19.15 -11.33 -42.97
CA TYR A 481 -18.50 -10.19 -43.63
C TYR A 481 -18.55 -8.89 -42.81
N LYS A 482 -19.62 -8.68 -42.01
CA LYS A 482 -19.73 -7.52 -41.11
C LYS A 482 -18.78 -7.64 -39.90
N TYR A 483 -18.39 -8.85 -39.54
CA TYR A 483 -17.50 -9.14 -38.42
C TYR A 483 -16.04 -8.80 -38.75
N THR A 484 -15.57 -9.19 -39.93
CA THR A 484 -14.21 -8.89 -40.39
C THR A 484 -13.97 -7.38 -40.48
N GLU A 485 -14.97 -6.64 -40.96
CA GLU A 485 -14.94 -5.18 -41.04
C GLU A 485 -14.89 -4.53 -39.64
N LEU A 486 -15.69 -5.03 -38.70
CA LEU A 486 -15.71 -4.54 -37.31
C LEU A 486 -14.38 -4.81 -36.59
N ILE A 487 -13.83 -6.03 -36.70
CA ILE A 487 -12.55 -6.39 -36.06
C ILE A 487 -11.41 -5.55 -36.60
N SER A 488 -11.34 -5.37 -37.92
CA SER A 488 -10.32 -4.53 -38.55
C SER A 488 -10.36 -3.10 -37.99
N LYS A 489 -11.56 -2.55 -37.78
CA LYS A 489 -11.75 -1.22 -37.20
C LYS A 489 -11.44 -1.17 -35.69
N ILE A 490 -11.75 -2.21 -34.93
CA ILE A 490 -11.40 -2.32 -33.51
C ILE A 490 -9.88 -2.38 -33.33
N LYS A 491 -9.19 -3.28 -34.04
CA LYS A 491 -7.71 -3.40 -33.97
C LYS A 491 -6.98 -2.14 -34.42
N LYS A 492 -7.56 -1.39 -35.37
CA LYS A 492 -7.02 -0.08 -35.75
C LYS A 492 -7.13 0.97 -34.63
N TYR A 493 -8.13 0.85 -33.75
CA TYR A 493 -8.44 1.86 -32.72
C TYR A 493 -7.87 1.50 -31.34
N GLU A 494 -7.76 0.21 -31.04
CA GLU A 494 -7.20 -0.36 -29.81
C GLU A 494 -6.37 -1.60 -30.23
N PRO A 495 -5.07 -1.45 -30.56
CA PRO A 495 -4.25 -2.52 -31.15
C PRO A 495 -4.03 -3.73 -30.24
N ASP A 496 -4.17 -3.53 -28.93
CA ASP A 496 -3.91 -4.52 -27.89
C ASP A 496 -5.16 -5.36 -27.53
N LEU A 497 -6.28 -5.17 -28.24
CA LEU A 497 -7.55 -5.90 -28.14
C LEU A 497 -7.73 -6.87 -29.34
#